data_AF-A0AAD4QHI2-F1
#
_entry.id   AF-A0AAD4QHI2-F1
#
_cell.length_a   1.000
_cell.length_b   1.000
_cell.length_c   1.000
_cell.angle_alpha   90.00
_cell.angle_beta   90.00
_cell.angle_gamma   90.00
#
_symmetry.space_group_name_H-M   'P 1'
#
loop_
_entity.id
_entity.type
_entity.pdbx_description
1 polymer ?
#
loop_
_entity_poly.entity_id
_entity_poly.type
_entity_poly.pdbx_seq_one_letter_code
_entity_poly.pdbx_strand_id
1 'polypeptide(L)'
;MSTVTRQYMPPNGRLQTTNLPCQSDVPRAVASLLETTKQLQETLQLWSVLQVSEQHVSDVYVRLGTEFNSTVVAFQHFGIDMSEIFQIPQDLRAVLEACLSEDASAQTLNKYLPRVRQIIAALLRGLQSKQAAYWNAVGDTGSSIRR
;
A
#
# COMPACT_ATOMS: atom_id res chain seq x y z
N MET A 1 28.11 7.71 63.33
CA MET A 1 26.72 7.22 63.44
C MET A 1 26.15 7.11 62.05
N SER A 2 25.77 5.89 61.71
CA SER A 2 25.39 5.40 60.39
C SER A 2 23.93 5.68 60.06
N THR A 3 23.61 5.66 58.75
CA THR A 3 22.41 5.11 58.05
C THR A 3 21.92 6.07 56.95
N VAL A 4 22.09 5.73 55.66
CA VAL A 4 21.32 4.80 54.77
C VAL A 4 20.31 5.61 53.94
N THR A 5 20.61 5.89 52.66
CA THR A 5 20.16 5.16 51.45
C THR A 5 18.80 5.60 50.91
N ARG A 6 18.83 6.24 49.73
CA ARG A 6 17.89 6.13 48.59
C ARG A 6 18.50 6.99 47.47
N GLN A 7 19.25 6.48 46.50
CA GLN A 7 18.90 5.55 45.42
C GLN A 7 17.57 5.90 44.75
N TYR A 8 17.63 6.69 43.66
CA TYR A 8 16.75 6.58 42.49
C TYR A 8 17.37 7.32 41.29
N MET A 9 17.83 6.53 40.32
CA MET A 9 18.02 6.85 38.90
C MET A 9 17.52 5.62 38.14
N PRO A 10 17.13 5.73 36.87
CA PRO A 10 16.01 6.49 36.31
C PRO A 10 14.99 5.52 35.66
N PRO A 11 13.87 5.99 35.08
CA PRO A 11 13.29 5.30 33.94
C PRO A 11 13.57 6.09 32.67
N ASN A 12 14.31 5.44 31.76
CA ASN A 12 14.35 5.76 30.34
C ASN A 12 12.91 5.70 29.78
N GLY A 13 12.26 6.86 29.67
CA GLY A 13 11.05 7.05 28.89
C GLY A 13 11.39 7.25 27.42
N ARG A 14 11.88 6.18 26.80
CA ARG A 14 12.13 6.05 25.36
C ARG A 14 10.85 6.39 24.58
N LEU A 15 10.94 7.42 23.74
CA LEU A 15 10.22 7.61 22.47
C LEU A 15 8.76 7.11 22.44
N GLN A 16 7.81 7.99 22.73
CA GLN A 16 6.63 8.06 21.88
C GLN A 16 6.76 9.35 21.08
N THR A 17 7.59 9.27 20.05
CA THR A 17 7.18 9.82 18.75
C THR A 17 5.72 9.44 18.61
N THR A 18 4.84 10.42 18.77
CA THR A 18 3.57 10.42 18.08
C THR A 18 3.93 10.02 16.65
N ASN A 19 3.62 8.77 16.29
CA ASN A 19 3.43 8.40 14.91
C ASN A 19 2.21 9.21 14.44
N LEU A 20 2.38 10.53 14.29
CA LEU A 20 1.73 11.19 13.19
C LEU A 20 2.14 10.35 11.98
N PRO A 21 1.21 9.87 11.15
CA PRO A 21 1.60 9.49 9.81
C PRO A 21 2.21 10.75 9.22
N CYS A 22 3.55 10.81 9.24
CA CYS A 22 4.35 11.77 8.51
C CYS A 22 3.76 11.73 7.11
N GLN A 23 3.13 12.85 6.74
CA GLN A 23 2.38 13.01 5.50
C GLN A 23 3.22 12.39 4.39
N SER A 24 2.64 11.35 3.81
CA SER A 24 3.32 10.30 3.09
C SER A 24 4.22 10.88 2.01
N ASP A 25 5.53 10.68 2.11
CA ASP A 25 6.39 10.81 0.94
C ASP A 25 5.81 9.90 -0.14
N VAL A 26 5.54 10.45 -1.32
CA VAL A 26 5.01 9.72 -2.48
C VAL A 26 5.74 8.36 -2.68
N PRO A 27 7.09 8.29 -2.62
CA PRO A 27 7.81 7.02 -2.69
C PRO A 27 7.42 5.99 -1.62
N ARG A 28 7.16 6.42 -0.38
CA ARG A 28 6.77 5.54 0.73
C ARG A 28 5.36 5.00 0.53
N ALA A 29 4.41 5.86 0.15
CA ALA A 29 3.04 5.44 -0.13
C ALA A 29 2.99 4.42 -1.29
N VAL A 30 3.75 4.68 -2.36
CA VAL A 30 3.90 3.75 -3.48
C VAL A 30 4.50 2.43 -3.01
N ALA A 31 5.57 2.44 -2.21
CA ALA A 31 6.19 1.22 -1.70
C ALA A 31 5.20 0.36 -0.88
N SER A 32 4.42 0.97 0.02
CA SER A 32 3.41 0.28 0.81
C SER A 32 2.26 -0.28 -0.03
N LEU A 33 1.83 0.45 -1.07
CA LEU A 33 0.84 -0.04 -2.03
C LEU A 33 1.35 -1.24 -2.84
N LEU A 34 2.60 -1.21 -3.29
CA LEU A 34 3.25 -2.32 -4.00
C LEU A 34 3.39 -3.56 -3.12
N GLU A 35 3.80 -3.38 -1.87
CA GLU A 35 3.88 -4.47 -0.89
C GLU A 35 2.50 -5.10 -0.64
N THR A 36 1.47 -4.30 -0.39
CA THR A 36 0.10 -4.80 -0.17
C THR A 36 -0.45 -5.51 -1.41
N THR A 37 -0.09 -5.03 -2.62
CA THR A 37 -0.47 -5.68 -3.88
C THR A 37 0.22 -7.05 -4.07
N LYS A 38 1.46 -7.21 -3.59
CA LYS A 38 2.13 -8.52 -3.56
C LYS A 38 1.47 -9.43 -2.52
N GLN A 39 1.23 -8.91 -1.32
CA GLN A 39 0.55 -9.63 -0.25
C GLN A 39 -0.81 -10.18 -0.73
N LEU A 40 -1.60 -9.39 -1.46
CA LEU A 40 -2.87 -9.85 -2.02
C LEU A 40 -2.70 -11.06 -2.95
N GLN A 41 -1.70 -11.06 -3.82
CA GLN A 41 -1.41 -12.20 -4.72
C GLN A 41 -1.00 -13.44 -3.93
N GLU A 42 -0.18 -13.28 -2.89
CA GLU A 42 0.24 -14.38 -2.01
C GLU A 42 -0.95 -14.94 -1.24
N THR A 43 -1.79 -14.07 -0.67
CA THR A 43 -3.01 -14.48 0.04
C THR A 43 -3.97 -15.23 -0.88
N LEU A 44 -4.15 -14.80 -2.13
CA LEU A 44 -4.95 -15.54 -3.11
C LEU A 44 -4.39 -16.93 -3.41
N GLN A 45 -3.07 -17.08 -3.50
CA GLN A 45 -2.43 -18.39 -3.65
C GLN A 45 -2.69 -19.28 -2.43
N LEU A 46 -2.53 -18.75 -1.22
CA LEU A 46 -2.83 -19.48 0.02
C LEU A 46 -4.32 -19.85 0.11
N TRP A 47 -5.22 -18.99 -0.35
CA TRP A 47 -6.66 -19.25 -0.37
C TRP A 47 -6.98 -20.43 -1.30
N SER A 48 -6.33 -20.52 -2.46
CA SER A 48 -6.55 -21.61 -3.42
C SER A 48 -6.14 -23.00 -2.93
N VAL A 49 -5.31 -23.07 -1.89
CA VAL A 49 -4.90 -24.31 -1.20
C VAL A 49 -5.55 -24.44 0.17
N LEU A 50 -6.64 -23.71 0.43
CA LEU A 50 -7.41 -23.73 1.66
C LEU A 50 -6.61 -23.39 2.93
N GLN A 51 -5.50 -22.65 2.81
CA GLN A 51 -4.68 -22.25 3.96
C GLN A 51 -5.12 -20.94 4.61
N VAL A 52 -5.83 -20.08 3.88
CA VAL A 52 -6.43 -18.85 4.41
C VAL A 52 -7.88 -18.74 3.94
N SER A 53 -8.71 -18.06 4.73
CA SER A 53 -10.12 -17.84 4.41
C SER A 53 -10.29 -16.66 3.45
N GLU A 54 -11.46 -16.60 2.80
CA GLU A 54 -11.90 -15.45 1.99
C GLU A 54 -11.89 -14.13 2.77
N GLN A 55 -12.13 -14.19 4.09
CA GLN A 55 -12.09 -13.03 4.97
C GLN A 55 -10.69 -12.42 5.00
N HIS A 56 -9.65 -13.25 5.04
CA HIS A 56 -8.27 -12.77 5.02
C HIS A 56 -7.92 -12.09 3.69
N VAL A 57 -8.40 -12.64 2.56
CA VAL A 57 -8.25 -12.00 1.24
C VAL A 57 -8.94 -10.63 1.23
N SER A 58 -10.14 -10.57 1.81
CA SER A 58 -10.94 -9.34 1.91
C SER A 58 -10.26 -8.27 2.78
N ASP A 59 -9.67 -8.66 3.91
CA ASP A 59 -8.93 -7.78 4.81
C ASP A 59 -7.71 -7.15 4.09
N VAL A 60 -6.95 -7.96 3.35
CA VAL A 60 -5.81 -7.48 2.55
C VAL A 60 -6.29 -6.52 1.45
N TYR A 61 -7.43 -6.80 0.82
CA TYR A 61 -8.03 -5.89 -0.16
C TYR A 61 -8.46 -4.54 0.45
N VAL A 62 -9.05 -4.53 1.65
CA VAL A 62 -9.40 -3.28 2.37
C VAL A 62 -8.14 -2.47 2.68
N ARG A 63 -7.07 -3.14 3.09
CA ARG A 63 -5.77 -2.51 3.30
C ARG A 63 -5.23 -1.90 1.99
N LEU A 64 -5.32 -2.63 0.88
CA LEU A 64 -4.90 -2.13 -0.44
C LEU A 64 -5.65 -0.84 -0.80
N GLY A 65 -6.96 -0.78 -0.57
CA GLY A 65 -7.74 0.45 -0.78
C GLY A 65 -7.26 1.63 0.07
N THR A 66 -6.86 1.36 1.31
CA THR A 66 -6.32 2.38 2.23
C THR A 66 -4.96 2.91 1.77
N GLU A 67 -4.05 2.01 1.36
CA GLU A 67 -2.74 2.39 0.80
C GLU A 67 -2.90 3.14 -0.52
N PHE A 68 -3.87 2.74 -1.35
CA PHE A 68 -4.18 3.40 -2.60
C PHE A 68 -4.67 4.83 -2.36
N ASN A 69 -5.63 5.03 -1.44
CA ASN A 69 -6.10 6.36 -1.07
C ASN A 69 -4.97 7.23 -0.51
N SER A 70 -4.10 6.66 0.33
CA SER A 70 -2.92 7.37 0.87
C SER A 70 -1.96 7.80 -0.23
N THR A 71 -1.79 6.98 -1.26
CA THR A 71 -0.99 7.29 -2.45
C THR A 71 -1.65 8.42 -3.25
N VAL A 72 -2.96 8.34 -3.50
CA VAL A 72 -3.73 9.40 -4.17
C VAL A 72 -3.57 10.73 -3.47
N VAL A 73 -3.76 10.80 -2.15
CA VAL A 73 -3.59 12.03 -1.36
C VAL A 73 -2.16 12.56 -1.49
N ALA A 74 -1.15 11.69 -1.42
CA ALA A 74 0.25 12.08 -1.57
C ALA A 74 0.52 12.72 -2.95
N PHE A 75 0.01 12.16 -4.04
CA PHE A 75 0.16 12.72 -5.39
C PHE A 75 -0.65 14.02 -5.59
N GLN A 76 -1.84 14.12 -5.01
CA GLN A 76 -2.67 15.33 -5.08
C GLN A 76 -1.98 16.56 -4.46
N HIS A 77 -1.17 16.38 -3.42
CA HIS A 77 -0.36 17.46 -2.85
C HIS A 77 0.63 18.09 -3.85
N PHE A 78 1.03 17.35 -4.89
CA PHE A 78 1.90 17.82 -5.97
C PHE A 78 1.13 18.25 -7.23
N GLY A 79 -0.21 18.33 -7.17
CA GLY A 79 -1.05 18.66 -8.31
C GLY A 79 -1.10 17.57 -9.39
N ILE A 80 -0.72 16.34 -9.05
CA ILE A 80 -0.68 15.22 -9.98
C ILE A 80 -2.03 14.51 -9.94
N ASP A 81 -2.77 14.61 -11.03
CA ASP A 81 -4.05 13.92 -11.20
C ASP A 81 -3.86 12.39 -11.23
N MET A 82 -4.65 11.66 -10.46
CA MET A 82 -4.63 10.18 -10.39
C MET A 82 -5.87 9.55 -11.03
N SER A 83 -6.72 10.34 -11.72
CA SER A 83 -8.04 9.94 -12.25
C SER A 83 -7.99 8.64 -13.04
N GLU A 84 -6.93 8.43 -13.83
CA GLU A 84 -6.73 7.25 -14.67
C GLU A 84 -6.62 5.91 -13.91
N ILE A 85 -6.20 5.93 -12.64
CA ILE A 85 -6.04 4.71 -11.84
C ILE A 85 -7.13 4.50 -10.78
N PHE A 86 -8.07 5.44 -10.59
CA PHE A 86 -9.13 5.29 -9.58
C PHE A 86 -10.09 4.13 -9.85
N GLN A 87 -10.21 3.67 -11.09
CA GLN A 87 -11.05 2.52 -11.45
C GLN A 87 -10.41 1.19 -11.02
N ILE A 88 -9.10 1.15 -10.76
CA ILE A 88 -8.37 -0.09 -10.49
C ILE A 88 -8.85 -0.83 -9.24
N PRO A 89 -9.05 -0.18 -8.07
CA PRO A 89 -9.61 -0.87 -6.91
C PRO A 89 -11.00 -1.46 -7.19
N GLN A 90 -11.82 -0.78 -7.98
CA GLN A 90 -13.15 -1.26 -8.36
C GLN A 90 -13.08 -2.50 -9.26
N ASP A 91 -12.21 -2.48 -10.27
CA ASP A 91 -11.97 -3.65 -11.14
C ASP A 91 -11.43 -4.84 -10.35
N LEU A 92 -10.51 -4.57 -9.41
CA LEU A 92 -9.93 -5.58 -8.54
C LEU A 92 -11.00 -6.21 -7.65
N ARG A 93 -11.89 -5.39 -7.07
CA ARG A 93 -13.04 -5.88 -6.29
C ARG A 93 -13.92 -6.81 -7.09
N ALA A 94 -14.31 -6.41 -8.31
CA ALA A 94 -15.22 -7.21 -9.13
C ALA A 94 -14.62 -8.59 -9.44
N VAL A 95 -13.32 -8.67 -9.72
CA VAL A 95 -12.61 -9.93 -9.94
C VAL A 95 -12.48 -10.76 -8.67
N LEU A 96 -12.16 -10.13 -7.53
CA LEU A 96 -12.05 -10.82 -6.25
C LEU A 96 -13.42 -11.38 -5.83
N GLU A 97 -14.48 -10.61 -5.99
CA GLU A 97 -15.85 -11.04 -5.68
C GLU A 97 -16.26 -12.26 -6.51
N ALA A 98 -15.99 -12.24 -7.82
CA ALA A 98 -16.22 -13.40 -8.68
C ALA A 98 -15.35 -14.61 -8.28
N CYS A 99 -14.08 -14.38 -7.95
CA CYS A 99 -13.16 -15.45 -7.54
C CYS A 99 -13.57 -16.10 -6.20
N LEU A 100 -13.92 -15.28 -5.20
CA LEU A 100 -14.29 -15.74 -3.87
C LEU A 100 -15.71 -16.33 -3.83
N SER A 101 -16.56 -16.04 -4.82
CA SER A 101 -17.87 -16.68 -4.98
C SER A 101 -17.81 -18.13 -5.45
N GLU A 102 -16.67 -18.58 -5.98
CA GLU A 102 -16.42 -19.96 -6.40
C GLU A 102 -15.69 -20.76 -5.30
N ASP A 103 -15.72 -22.09 -5.39
CA ASP A 103 -14.95 -22.95 -4.48
C ASP A 103 -13.45 -22.68 -4.58
N ALA A 104 -12.82 -22.59 -3.40
CA ALA A 104 -11.39 -22.35 -3.27
C ALA A 104 -10.59 -23.54 -3.82
N SER A 105 -10.02 -23.35 -5.02
CA SER A 105 -9.19 -24.34 -5.69
C SER A 105 -8.12 -23.69 -6.57
N ALA A 106 -7.05 -24.42 -6.83
CA ALA A 106 -6.01 -24.00 -7.77
C ALA A 106 -6.55 -23.77 -9.19
N GLN A 107 -7.61 -24.49 -9.60
CA GLN A 107 -8.24 -24.29 -10.91
C GLN A 107 -9.00 -22.96 -10.96
N THR A 108 -9.81 -22.67 -9.93
CA THR A 108 -10.50 -21.39 -9.76
C THR A 108 -9.49 -20.25 -9.80
N LEU A 109 -8.43 -20.33 -9.01
CA LEU A 109 -7.40 -19.28 -8.99
C LEU A 109 -6.73 -19.09 -10.36
N ASN A 110 -6.37 -20.16 -11.07
CA ASN A 110 -5.76 -20.06 -12.40
C ASN A 110 -6.67 -19.40 -13.45
N LYS A 111 -8.00 -19.50 -13.30
CA LYS A 111 -8.97 -18.81 -14.16
C LYS A 111 -8.95 -17.29 -13.94
N TYR A 112 -8.79 -16.83 -12.69
CA TYR A 112 -8.83 -15.41 -12.33
C TYR A 112 -7.47 -14.72 -12.32
N LEU A 113 -6.37 -15.46 -12.10
CA LEU A 113 -4.99 -14.94 -12.10
C LEU A 113 -4.63 -14.07 -13.32
N PRO A 114 -4.97 -14.44 -14.57
CA PRO A 114 -4.69 -13.60 -15.73
C PRO A 114 -5.30 -12.21 -15.59
N ARG A 115 -6.54 -12.11 -15.08
CA ARG A 115 -7.24 -10.86 -14.91
C ARG A 115 -6.69 -10.04 -13.75
N VAL A 116 -6.42 -10.68 -12.61
CA VAL A 116 -5.73 -10.04 -11.46
C VAL A 116 -4.39 -9.45 -11.90
N ARG A 117 -3.57 -10.22 -12.64
CA ARG A 117 -2.28 -9.75 -13.17
C ARG A 117 -2.42 -8.57 -14.12
N GLN A 118 -3.46 -8.55 -14.96
CA GLN A 118 -3.74 -7.40 -15.84
C GLN A 118 -4.07 -6.12 -15.05
N ILE A 119 -4.93 -6.23 -14.03
CA ILE A 119 -5.32 -5.09 -13.18
C ILE A 119 -4.10 -4.56 -12.42
N ILE A 120 -3.29 -5.46 -11.84
CA ILE A 120 -2.05 -5.09 -11.16
C ILE A 120 -1.06 -4.46 -12.13
N ALA A 121 -0.89 -4.99 -13.35
CA ALA A 121 -0.04 -4.38 -14.36
C ALA A 121 -0.52 -2.99 -14.80
N ALA A 122 -1.83 -2.76 -14.86
CA ALA A 122 -2.40 -1.43 -15.08
C ALA A 122 -2.04 -0.48 -13.92
N LEU A 123 -2.13 -0.95 -12.67
CA LEU A 123 -1.75 -0.17 -11.48
C LEU A 123 -0.29 0.24 -11.53
N LEU A 124 0.61 -0.71 -11.79
CA LEU A 124 2.04 -0.47 -11.85
C LEU A 124 2.41 0.53 -12.95
N ARG A 125 1.80 0.40 -14.14
CA ARG A 125 2.02 1.34 -15.25
C ARG A 125 1.53 2.74 -14.91
N GLY A 126 0.34 2.86 -14.34
CA GLY A 126 -0.20 4.15 -13.90
C GLY A 126 0.69 4.79 -12.85
N LEU A 127 1.07 4.06 -11.80
CA LEU A 127 1.99 4.53 -10.76
C LEU A 127 3.36 4.92 -11.32
N GLN A 128 3.90 4.16 -12.28
CA GLN A 128 5.18 4.50 -12.91
C GLN A 128 5.10 5.80 -13.70
N SER A 129 4.01 6.00 -14.46
CA SER A 129 3.74 7.25 -15.19
C SER A 129 3.64 8.45 -14.24
N LYS A 130 2.92 8.29 -13.12
CA LYS A 130 2.77 9.34 -12.11
C LYS A 130 4.06 9.62 -11.34
N GLN A 131 4.85 8.59 -11.03
CA GLN A 131 6.17 8.77 -10.44
C GLN A 131 7.11 9.53 -11.38
N ALA A 132 7.09 9.26 -12.69
CA ALA A 132 7.85 10.03 -13.66
C ALA A 132 7.42 11.51 -13.65
N ALA A 133 6.12 11.81 -13.62
CA ALA A 133 5.61 13.17 -13.49
C ALA A 133 6.05 13.84 -12.17
N TYR A 134 6.00 13.11 -11.05
CA TYR A 134 6.48 13.56 -9.74
C TYR A 134 7.97 13.94 -9.76
N TRP A 135 8.83 13.10 -10.34
CA TRP A 135 10.26 13.41 -10.43
C TRP A 135 10.56 14.62 -11.32
N ASN A 136 9.80 14.83 -12.40
CA ASN A 136 9.90 16.05 -13.20
C ASN A 136 9.50 17.29 -12.39
N ALA A 137 8.39 17.22 -11.65
CA ALA A 137 7.92 18.32 -10.82
C ALA A 137 8.90 18.64 -9.66
N VAL A 138 9.47 17.62 -9.00
CA VAL A 138 10.45 17.81 -7.92
C VAL A 138 11.81 18.27 -8.44
N GLY A 139 12.23 17.79 -9.62
CA GLY A 139 13.51 18.16 -10.25
C GLY A 139 13.56 19.59 -10.77
N ASP A 140 12.42 20.15 -11.22
CA ASP A 140 12.32 21.53 -11.69
C ASP A 140 12.52 22.55 -10.55
N THR A 141 12.01 22.24 -9.35
CA THR A 141 12.14 23.08 -8.14
C THR A 141 13.61 23.31 -7.72
N GLY A 142 14.53 22.43 -8.12
CA GLY A 142 15.97 22.57 -7.84
C GLY A 142 16.73 23.44 -8.85
N SER A 143 16.15 23.74 -10.01
CA SER A 143 16.86 24.39 -11.12
C SER A 143 16.71 25.92 -11.16
N SER A 144 15.82 26.49 -10.34
CA SER A 144 15.51 27.94 -10.36
C SER A 144 16.39 28.81 -9.44
N ILE A 145 17.45 28.27 -8.82
CA ILE A 145 18.33 29.01 -7.88
C ILE A 145 19.71 29.36 -8.46
N ARG A 146 19.90 29.20 -9.78
CA ARG A 146 21.10 29.63 -10.52
C ARG A 146 20.76 30.54 -11.71
N ARG A 147 20.26 31.74 -11.45
CA ARG A 147 20.46 32.90 -12.33
C ARG A 147 20.65 34.16 -11.51
#